data_AF-A0A2V8Q9W4-F1
#
_entry.id   AF-A0A2V8Q9W4-F1
#
_cell.length_a   1.000
_cell.length_b   1.000
_cell.length_c   1.000
_cell.angle_alpha   90.00
_cell.angle_beta   90.00
_cell.angle_gamma   90.00
#
_symmetry.space_group_name_H-M   'P 1'
#
loop_
_entity.id
_entity.type
_entity.pdbx_description
1 polymer ?
#
loop_
_entity_poly.entity_id
_entity_poly.type
_entity_poly.pdbx_seq_one_letter_code
_entity_poly.pdbx_strand_id
1 'polypeptide(L)'
;MNQTSSTEKVLPTPKIGRMGYNPANFAYHMGTGPWVPGYMVYYAISYFDSRTDRESPLSVWWGPKTDPKSLYGGFGLIRIPVDRTGQATARRIWRRFGGEPPRLIHEISDNVTTKYQDDVL
;
A
#
# COMPACT_ATOMS: atom_id res chain seq x y z
N MET A 1 22.88 32.80 -18.26
CA MET A 1 22.02 31.59 -18.29
C MET A 1 22.15 30.92 -16.94
N ASN A 2 21.19 31.15 -16.04
CA ASN A 2 21.23 30.56 -14.70
C ASN A 2 20.65 29.15 -14.77
N GLN A 3 21.52 28.14 -14.68
CA GLN A 3 21.10 26.77 -14.41
C GLN A 3 20.68 26.69 -12.94
N THR A 4 19.39 26.78 -12.67
CA THR A 4 18.83 26.31 -11.40
C THR A 4 18.97 24.80 -11.38
N SER A 5 20.00 24.31 -10.71
CA SER A 5 20.11 22.91 -10.31
C SER A 5 19.00 22.62 -9.31
N SER A 6 17.84 22.19 -9.81
CA SER A 6 16.82 21.56 -8.98
C SER A 6 17.46 20.33 -8.37
N THR A 7 17.81 20.43 -7.09
CA THR A 7 18.28 19.29 -6.30
C THR A 7 17.18 18.25 -6.39
N GLU A 8 17.45 17.17 -7.12
CA GLU A 8 16.46 16.16 -7.43
C GLU A 8 16.08 15.47 -6.12
N LYS A 9 14.93 15.85 -5.58
CA LYS A 9 14.60 15.60 -4.19
C LYS A 9 14.07 14.18 -4.09
N VAL A 10 14.84 13.33 -3.41
CA VAL A 10 14.51 11.91 -3.24
C VAL A 10 13.14 11.77 -2.57
N LEU A 11 12.30 10.86 -3.08
CA LEU A 11 10.99 10.58 -2.49
C LEU A 11 11.15 10.01 -1.07
N PRO A 12 10.39 10.51 -0.08
CA PRO A 12 10.50 10.02 1.28
C PRO A 12 9.92 8.60 1.42
N THR A 13 10.43 7.84 2.38
CA THR A 13 9.82 6.56 2.76
C THR A 13 8.44 6.79 3.41
N PRO A 14 7.38 6.08 2.98
CA PRO A 14 6.05 6.23 3.58
C PRO A 14 6.00 5.79 5.05
N LYS A 15 5.35 6.61 5.89
CA LYS A 15 5.19 6.34 7.33
C LYS A 15 3.89 5.58 7.62
N ILE A 16 3.98 4.25 7.68
CA ILE A 16 2.81 3.35 7.77
C ILE A 16 2.26 3.12 9.18
N GLY A 17 2.88 3.69 10.22
CA GLY A 17 2.50 3.41 11.63
C GLY A 17 1.08 3.82 12.04
N ARG A 18 0.34 4.56 11.20
CA ARG A 18 -1.07 4.93 11.41
C ARG A 18 -2.05 4.18 10.50
N MET A 19 -1.55 3.25 9.67
CA MET A 19 -2.39 2.45 8.80
C MET A 19 -3.27 1.52 9.65
N GLY A 20 -4.50 1.34 9.20
CA GLY A 20 -5.51 0.52 9.85
C GLY A 20 -6.17 -0.44 8.87
N TYR A 21 -7.05 -1.28 9.40
CA TYR A 21 -7.97 -2.09 8.62
C TYR A 21 -9.42 -1.74 8.98
N ASN A 22 -10.33 -1.93 8.03
CA ASN A 22 -11.78 -1.86 8.27
C ASN A 22 -12.44 -3.21 7.95
N PRO A 23 -12.87 -3.98 8.97
CA PRO A 23 -13.49 -5.28 8.76
C PRO A 23 -14.97 -5.21 8.38
N ALA A 24 -15.66 -4.10 8.64
CA ALA A 24 -17.13 -4.04 8.67
C ALA A 24 -17.80 -3.52 7.39
N ASN A 25 -17.09 -2.78 6.53
CA ASN A 25 -17.71 -2.10 5.38
C ASN A 25 -17.59 -2.83 4.04
N PHE A 26 -17.01 -4.03 4.02
CA PHE A 26 -16.68 -4.70 2.76
C PHE A 26 -17.10 -6.18 2.74
N ALA A 27 -18.20 -6.53 3.42
CA ALA A 27 -18.74 -7.88 3.54
C ALA A 27 -19.34 -8.44 2.23
N TYR A 28 -18.56 -8.50 1.15
CA TYR A 28 -18.88 -9.28 -0.03
C TYR A 28 -17.82 -10.37 -0.19
N HIS A 29 -18.27 -11.56 -0.54
CA HIS A 29 -17.39 -12.63 -1.01
C HIS A 29 -16.70 -12.16 -2.29
N MET A 30 -15.49 -11.61 -2.17
CA MET A 30 -14.67 -11.23 -3.30
C MET A 30 -13.31 -11.93 -3.18
N GLY A 31 -13.00 -12.71 -4.23
CA GLY A 31 -11.78 -13.49 -4.39
C GLY A 31 -12.06 -14.96 -4.64
N THR A 32 -11.67 -15.47 -5.80
CA THR A 32 -11.56 -16.91 -6.11
C THR A 32 -10.16 -17.45 -5.83
N GLY A 33 -9.22 -16.59 -5.43
CA GLY A 33 -7.86 -16.97 -5.04
C GLY A 33 -7.80 -17.41 -3.57
N PRO A 34 -6.87 -18.33 -3.20
CA PRO A 34 -6.77 -18.79 -1.83
C PRO A 34 -6.19 -17.67 -0.98
N TRP A 35 -7.04 -16.95 -0.24
CA TRP A 35 -6.64 -16.47 1.08
C TRP A 35 -6.11 -17.69 1.82
N VAL A 36 -4.80 -17.86 1.95
CA VAL A 36 -4.25 -19.07 2.57
C VAL A 36 -4.48 -18.96 4.07
N PRO A 37 -5.48 -19.68 4.64
CA PRO A 37 -5.87 -19.46 6.02
C PRO A 37 -4.71 -19.90 6.92
N GLY A 38 -4.24 -19.01 7.80
CA GLY A 38 -3.08 -19.26 8.68
C GLY A 38 -1.78 -18.62 8.21
N TYR A 39 -1.77 -17.95 7.05
CA TYR A 39 -0.67 -17.09 6.64
C TYR A 39 -0.96 -15.63 7.01
N MET A 40 0.00 -15.01 7.69
CA MET A 40 -0.05 -13.58 7.96
C MET A 40 0.10 -12.82 6.64
N VAL A 41 -0.88 -11.97 6.30
CA VAL A 41 -0.78 -11.03 5.19
C VAL A 41 -0.11 -9.74 5.67
N TYR A 42 0.79 -9.21 4.85
CA TYR A 42 1.44 -7.94 5.11
C TYR A 42 1.39 -7.04 3.89
N TYR A 43 1.31 -5.75 4.15
CA TYR A 43 1.27 -4.67 3.18
C TYR A 43 2.43 -3.70 3.40
N ALA A 44 2.98 -3.20 2.32
CA ALA A 44 3.93 -2.08 2.31
C ALA A 44 3.51 -1.07 1.25
N ILE A 45 3.90 0.18 1.45
CA ILE A 45 3.60 1.28 0.54
C ILE A 45 4.90 1.90 0.05
N SER A 46 4.93 2.26 -1.23
CA SER A 46 5.94 3.14 -1.81
C SER A 46 5.27 4.33 -2.49
N TYR A 47 5.98 5.44 -2.56
CA TYR A 47 5.61 6.61 -3.35
C TYR A 47 6.25 6.50 -4.72
N PHE A 48 5.49 6.86 -5.75
CA PHE A 48 5.95 6.86 -7.13
C PHE A 48 5.74 8.26 -7.73
N ASP A 49 6.75 8.75 -8.43
CA ASP A 49 6.69 9.98 -9.23
C ASP A 49 6.84 9.63 -10.71
N SER A 50 5.70 9.57 -11.39
CA SER A 50 5.59 9.28 -12.83
C SER A 50 6.28 10.32 -13.72
N ARG A 51 6.59 11.51 -13.20
CA ARG A 51 7.29 12.56 -13.96
C ARG A 51 8.79 12.29 -14.07
N THR A 52 9.34 11.61 -13.07
CA THR A 52 10.78 11.30 -12.99
C THR A 52 11.05 9.79 -13.08
N ASP A 53 9.99 8.98 -13.16
CA ASP A 53 10.02 7.51 -13.11
C ASP A 53 10.79 6.97 -11.90
N ARG A 54 10.51 7.56 -10.72
CA ARG A 54 11.19 7.23 -9.48
C ARG A 54 10.23 6.68 -8.45
N GLU A 55 10.71 5.65 -7.75
CA GLU A 55 10.01 5.05 -6.64
C GLU A 55 10.79 5.25 -5.34
N SER A 56 10.08 5.53 -4.24
CA SER A 56 10.68 5.60 -2.91
C SER A 56 11.08 4.20 -2.43
N PRO A 57 11.92 4.10 -1.39
CA PRO A 57 11.99 2.88 -0.60
C PRO A 57 10.60 2.47 -0.09
N LEU A 58 10.36 1.16 0.01
CA LEU A 58 9.17 0.61 0.66
C LEU A 58 9.10 1.05 2.12
N SER A 59 7.89 1.26 2.62
CA SER A 59 7.65 1.34 4.05
C SER A 59 8.04 0.05 4.77
N VAL A 60 8.10 0.09 6.10
CA VAL A 60 8.05 -1.14 6.89
C VAL A 60 6.78 -1.93 6.55
N TRP A 61 6.86 -3.26 6.66
CA TRP A 61 5.71 -4.12 6.45
C TRP A 61 4.72 -3.97 7.60
N TRP A 62 3.47 -3.77 7.26
CA TRP A 62 2.35 -3.65 8.19
C TRP A 62 1.38 -4.80 7.94
N GLY A 63 0.84 -5.41 9.00
CA GLY A 63 -0.19 -6.43 8.88
C GLY A 63 -1.27 -6.23 9.94
N PRO A 64 -2.47 -6.80 9.75
CA PRO A 64 -3.46 -6.87 10.81
C PRO A 64 -2.88 -7.56 12.05
N LYS A 65 -3.27 -7.07 13.23
CA LYS A 65 -2.87 -7.65 14.52
C LYS A 65 -3.61 -8.96 14.84
N THR A 66 -4.62 -9.32 14.04
CA THR A 66 -5.47 -10.50 14.20
C THR A 66 -5.42 -11.35 12.93
N ASP A 67 -5.54 -12.66 13.09
CA ASP A 67 -5.53 -13.60 11.96
C ASP A 67 -6.66 -13.24 10.97
N PRO A 68 -6.36 -13.08 9.67
CA PRO A 68 -7.37 -12.84 8.65
C PRO A 68 -8.50 -13.90 8.63
N LYS A 69 -8.34 -15.08 9.25
CA LYS A 69 -9.40 -16.08 9.42
C LYS A 69 -10.72 -15.57 10.02
N SER A 70 -10.69 -14.48 10.80
CA SER A 70 -11.91 -13.89 11.37
C SER A 70 -12.61 -12.89 10.43
N LEU A 71 -12.04 -12.62 9.25
CA LEU A 71 -12.43 -11.57 8.32
C LEU A 71 -12.89 -12.18 6.99
N TYR A 72 -14.05 -12.85 7.01
CA TYR A 72 -14.73 -13.28 5.79
C TYR A 72 -15.25 -12.03 5.04
N GLY A 73 -14.49 -11.51 4.07
CA GLY A 73 -14.94 -10.36 3.24
C GLY A 73 -13.86 -9.46 2.62
N GLY A 74 -12.68 -9.97 2.30
CA GLY A 74 -11.58 -9.13 1.78
C GLY A 74 -11.00 -8.17 2.83
N PHE A 75 -9.90 -7.49 2.47
CA PHE A 75 -9.13 -6.68 3.42
C PHE A 75 -9.07 -5.20 3.01
N GLY A 76 -9.86 -4.37 3.71
CA GLY A 76 -9.88 -2.94 3.50
C GLY A 76 -8.74 -2.22 4.23
N LEU A 77 -7.75 -1.73 3.49
CA LEU A 77 -6.73 -0.81 3.99
C LEU A 77 -7.34 0.57 4.20
N ILE A 78 -7.11 1.16 5.37
CA ILE A 78 -7.50 2.54 5.68
C ILE A 78 -6.32 3.35 6.19
N ARG A 79 -6.38 4.67 5.97
CA ARG A 79 -5.31 5.61 6.34
C ARG A 79 -3.98 5.28 5.65
N ILE A 80 -4.06 4.90 4.37
CA ILE A 80 -2.88 4.73 3.53
C ILE A 80 -2.07 6.04 3.55
N PRO A 81 -0.75 5.99 3.84
CA PRO A 81 0.06 7.20 3.90
C PRO A 81 -0.01 8.02 2.61
N VAL A 82 -0.07 9.34 2.79
CA VAL A 82 0.05 10.33 1.71
C VAL A 82 1.43 10.95 1.75
N ASP A 83 1.98 11.27 0.58
CA ASP A 83 3.22 12.03 0.49
C ASP A 83 2.97 13.48 0.89
N ARG A 84 3.53 13.89 2.03
CA ARG A 84 3.41 15.28 2.52
C ARG A 84 4.24 16.28 1.72
N THR A 85 5.18 15.81 0.91
CA THR A 85 6.02 16.67 0.09
C THR A 85 5.35 17.09 -1.23
N GLY A 86 4.27 16.39 -1.62
CA GLY A 86 3.54 16.65 -2.86
C GLY A 86 4.30 16.25 -4.13
N GLN A 87 5.32 15.40 -4.00
CA GLN A 87 6.17 14.96 -5.10
C GLN A 87 5.66 13.65 -5.73
N ALA A 88 5.09 12.76 -4.92
CA ALA A 88 4.49 11.54 -5.41
C ALA A 88 3.26 11.86 -6.29
N THR A 89 3.23 11.30 -7.49
CA THR A 89 2.05 11.32 -8.36
C THR A 89 1.19 10.08 -8.18
N ALA A 90 1.76 9.00 -7.62
CA ALA A 90 1.05 7.79 -7.27
C ALA A 90 1.59 7.14 -5.99
N ARG A 91 0.83 6.18 -5.47
CA ARG A 91 1.21 5.32 -4.35
C ARG A 91 1.01 3.87 -4.74
N ARG A 92 2.03 3.05 -4.55
CA ARG A 92 2.00 1.62 -4.88
C ARG A 92 1.78 0.78 -3.63
N ILE A 93 0.89 -0.18 -3.73
CA ILE A 93 0.53 -1.11 -2.66
C ILE A 93 1.17 -2.45 -2.96
N TRP A 94 2.05 -2.86 -2.06
CA TRP A 94 2.74 -4.13 -2.12
C TRP A 94 2.15 -5.07 -1.07
N ARG A 95 1.94 -6.33 -1.44
CA ARG A 95 1.47 -7.40 -0.57
C ARG A 95 2.49 -8.52 -0.49
N ARG A 96 2.58 -9.17 0.65
CA ARG A 96 3.21 -10.48 0.79
C ARG A 96 2.44 -11.35 1.77
N PHE A 97 2.46 -12.65 1.55
CA PHE A 97 2.08 -13.64 2.55
C PHE A 97 3.33 -14.11 3.32
N GLY A 98 3.17 -14.62 4.54
CA GLY A 98 4.28 -15.15 5.32
C GLY A 98 5.06 -16.22 4.55
N GLY A 99 6.34 -15.99 4.28
CA GLY A 99 7.17 -16.92 3.51
C GLY A 99 7.06 -16.78 1.98
N GLU A 100 6.22 -15.89 1.47
CA GLU A 100 6.09 -15.59 0.04
C GLU A 100 6.80 -14.28 -0.36
N PRO A 101 7.24 -14.17 -1.63
CA PRO A 101 7.81 -12.93 -2.13
C PRO A 101 6.78 -11.80 -2.19
N PRO A 102 7.20 -10.54 -1.98
CA PRO A 102 6.39 -9.36 -2.25
C PRO A 102 5.86 -9.29 -3.68
N ARG A 103 4.62 -8.81 -3.85
CA ARG A 103 4.00 -8.51 -5.14
C ARG A 103 3.36 -7.13 -5.10
N LEU A 104 3.54 -6.35 -6.16
CA LEU A 104 2.74 -5.16 -6.42
C LEU A 104 1.32 -5.61 -6.75
N ILE A 105 0.34 -5.16 -5.98
CA ILE A 105 -1.06 -5.54 -6.19
C ILE A 105 -1.91 -4.39 -6.71
N HIS A 106 -1.49 -3.15 -6.46
CA HIS A 106 -2.25 -1.99 -6.90
C HIS A 106 -1.40 -0.71 -6.94
N GLU A 107 -1.81 0.21 -7.80
CA GLU A 107 -1.31 1.58 -7.85
C GLU A 107 -2.49 2.54 -7.68
N ILE A 108 -2.39 3.43 -6.68
CA ILE A 108 -3.33 4.54 -6.48
C ILE A 108 -2.75 5.76 -7.20
N SER A 109 -3.35 6.14 -8.32
CA SER A 109 -2.87 7.21 -9.22
C SER A 109 -3.16 8.65 -8.73
N ASP A 110 -3.26 8.85 -7.41
CA ASP A 110 -3.43 10.16 -6.79
C ASP A 110 -2.65 10.23 -5.46
N ASN A 111 -2.71 11.36 -4.73
CA ASN A 111 -2.12 11.52 -3.40
C ASN A 111 -3.15 11.83 -2.29
N VAL A 112 -4.44 11.54 -2.51
CA VAL A 112 -5.55 11.87 -1.58
C VAL A 112 -6.36 10.65 -1.15
N THR A 113 -6.48 9.64 -1.99
CA THR A 113 -7.19 8.39 -1.72
C THR A 113 -6.46 7.61 -0.63
N THR A 114 -7.08 7.46 0.54
CA THR A 114 -6.44 6.82 1.72
C THR A 114 -7.03 5.45 2.05
N LYS A 115 -7.81 4.89 1.13
CA LYS A 115 -8.50 3.61 1.29
C LYS A 115 -8.27 2.75 0.06
N TYR A 116 -8.12 1.44 0.27
CA TYR A 116 -8.02 0.44 -0.80
C TYR A 116 -8.61 -0.87 -0.29
N GLN A 117 -9.34 -1.57 -1.15
CA GLN A 117 -9.84 -2.89 -0.87
C GLN A 117 -8.97 -3.92 -1.60
N ASP A 118 -8.40 -4.87 -0.86
CA ASP A 118 -7.70 -6.00 -1.46
C ASP A 118 -8.68 -7.14 -1.76
N ASP A 119 -9.09 -7.25 -3.02
CA ASP A 119 -10.08 -8.22 -3.51
C ASP A 119 -9.49 -9.59 -3.87
N VAL A 120 -8.18 -9.81 -3.69
CA VAL A 120 -7.44 -11.07 -3.94
C VAL A 120 -7.92 -11.84 -5.19
N LEU A 121 -7.33 -11.52 -6.34
CA LEU A 121 -7.30 -12.44 -7.50
C LEU A 121 -6.23 -13.51 -7.30
#